data_AF-A0AAU3V112-F1
#
_entry.id   AF-A0AAU3V112-F1
#
_cell.length_a   1.000
_cell.length_b   1.000
_cell.length_c   1.000
_cell.angle_alpha   90.00
_cell.angle_beta   90.00
_cell.angle_gamma   90.00
#
_symmetry.space_group_name_H-M   'P 1'
#
loop_
_entity.id
_entity.type
_entity.pdbx_description
1 polymer ?
#
loop_
_entity_poly.entity_id
_entity_poly.type
_entity_poly.pdbx_seq_one_letter_code
_entity_poly.pdbx_strand_id
1 'polypeptide(L)'
;MAAAALSGIATPQAFAAGLTDQDTTFMAQAHQGNLAEIAAGNDAQLHATTECVKQVGDLLVRDHSKLDADVKMLAGKLKVTLPPSPSAEQNKELAAVQAKAGSPAYNAGWLSTQDAAHRKTLALIDQEIKAGSNAEVVAAARSARPVVAMHLDMVRGGTCHAGSDTGMIHAGSGGQLAAARDSADTAGVVGMAGGALLTAGGVAWLLRIRRRTAGKS
;
A
#
# COMPACT_ATOMS: atom_id res chain seq x y z
N MET A 1 39.99 47.42 -0.87
CA MET A 1 39.19 46.76 -1.92
C MET A 1 39.16 45.28 -1.58
N ALA A 2 38.00 44.75 -1.19
CA ALA A 2 37.83 43.34 -0.83
C ALA A 2 36.90 42.68 -1.85
N ALA A 3 37.41 41.72 -2.60
CA ALA A 3 36.62 40.89 -3.50
C ALA A 3 36.50 39.50 -2.86
N ALA A 4 35.35 39.23 -2.24
CA ALA A 4 35.00 37.90 -1.75
C ALA A 4 34.44 37.09 -2.93
N ALA A 5 35.19 36.09 -3.38
CA ALA A 5 34.73 35.12 -4.37
C ALA A 5 33.82 34.09 -3.67
N LEU A 6 32.53 34.12 -3.98
CA LEU A 6 31.56 33.09 -3.59
C LEU A 6 31.69 31.91 -4.56
N SER A 7 32.40 30.86 -4.15
CA SER A 7 32.36 29.56 -4.83
C SER A 7 31.02 28.88 -4.55
N GLY A 8 30.15 28.86 -5.56
CA GLY A 8 28.91 28.08 -5.52
C GLY A 8 29.22 26.58 -5.59
N ILE A 9 28.96 25.85 -4.50
CA ILE A 9 28.96 24.39 -4.50
C ILE A 9 27.66 23.95 -5.19
N ALA A 10 27.76 23.58 -6.47
CA ALA A 10 26.67 22.89 -7.15
C ALA A 10 26.57 21.48 -6.57
N THR A 11 25.59 21.24 -5.70
CA THR A 11 25.18 19.87 -5.35
C THR A 11 24.69 19.18 -6.62
N PRO A 12 25.26 18.02 -7.01
CA PRO A 12 24.73 17.27 -8.13
C PRO A 12 23.27 16.89 -7.82
N GLN A 13 22.33 17.44 -8.59
CA GLN A 13 20.97 16.93 -8.62
C GLN A 13 21.08 15.49 -9.11
N ALA A 14 20.84 14.53 -8.22
CA ALA A 14 20.64 13.15 -8.61
C ALA A 14 19.48 13.14 -9.60
N PHE A 15 19.78 12.96 -10.89
CA PHE A 15 18.75 12.70 -11.88
C PHE A 15 17.95 11.51 -11.37
N ALA A 16 16.64 11.68 -11.21
CA ALA A 16 15.77 10.54 -10.93
C ALA A 16 16.04 9.49 -12.00
N ALA A 17 16.63 8.36 -11.61
CA ALA A 17 16.98 7.33 -12.57
C ALA A 17 15.70 6.90 -13.30
N GLY A 18 15.82 6.77 -14.61
CA GLY A 18 14.72 6.37 -15.47
C GLY A 18 14.17 5.00 -15.08
N LEU A 19 12.98 4.71 -15.56
CA LEU A 19 12.35 3.40 -15.41
C LEU A 19 13.15 2.33 -16.17
N THR A 20 13.38 1.19 -15.54
CA THR A 20 14.10 0.04 -16.10
C THR A 20 13.19 -1.18 -16.31
N ASP A 21 13.71 -2.19 -17.02
CA ASP A 21 13.04 -3.48 -17.18
C ASP A 21 12.82 -4.19 -15.85
N GLN A 22 13.72 -3.99 -14.88
CA GLN A 22 13.58 -4.52 -13.52
C GLN A 22 12.36 -3.88 -12.83
N ASP A 23 12.24 -2.54 -12.85
CA ASP A 23 11.14 -1.82 -12.21
C ASP A 23 9.78 -2.21 -12.84
N THR A 24 9.73 -2.30 -14.19
CA THR A 24 8.51 -2.67 -14.91
C THR A 24 8.11 -4.12 -14.67
N THR A 25 9.09 -5.03 -14.64
CA THR A 25 8.86 -6.45 -14.33
C THR A 25 8.34 -6.62 -12.90
N PHE A 26 8.94 -5.92 -11.94
CA PHE A 26 8.47 -5.92 -10.56
C PHE A 26 7.01 -5.46 -10.47
N MET A 27 6.65 -4.33 -11.08
CA MET A 27 5.26 -3.83 -11.04
C MET A 27 4.27 -4.80 -11.69
N ALA A 28 4.62 -5.39 -12.84
CA ALA A 28 3.77 -6.37 -13.50
C ALA A 28 3.55 -7.61 -12.62
N GLN A 29 4.62 -8.17 -12.05
CA GLN A 29 4.55 -9.37 -11.22
C GLN A 29 3.89 -9.11 -9.86
N ALA A 30 4.13 -7.96 -9.25
CA ALA A 30 3.43 -7.53 -8.03
C ALA A 30 1.93 -7.38 -8.27
N HIS A 31 1.52 -6.78 -9.39
CA HIS A 31 0.11 -6.68 -9.78
C HIS A 31 -0.54 -8.06 -9.95
N GLN A 32 0.08 -8.96 -10.73
CA GLN A 32 -0.45 -10.33 -10.89
C GLN A 32 -0.49 -11.11 -9.58
N GLY A 33 0.52 -10.94 -8.73
CA GLY A 33 0.55 -11.45 -7.35
C GLY A 33 -0.66 -10.99 -6.55
N ASN A 34 -0.90 -9.68 -6.47
CA ASN A 34 -2.04 -9.14 -5.73
C ASN A 34 -3.38 -9.69 -6.26
N LEU A 35 -3.57 -9.74 -7.57
CA LEU A 35 -4.79 -10.32 -8.16
C LEU A 35 -4.97 -11.80 -7.79
N ALA A 36 -3.88 -12.57 -7.76
CA ALA A 36 -3.91 -13.99 -7.38
C ALA A 36 -4.28 -14.16 -5.90
N GLU A 37 -3.68 -13.38 -5.01
CA GLU A 37 -3.96 -13.43 -3.57
C GLU A 37 -5.38 -12.96 -3.23
N ILE A 38 -5.90 -11.95 -3.94
CA ILE A 38 -7.32 -11.54 -3.83
C ILE A 38 -8.25 -12.68 -4.25
N ALA A 39 -7.96 -13.36 -5.37
CA ALA A 39 -8.75 -14.50 -5.82
C ALA A 39 -8.69 -15.67 -4.82
N ALA A 40 -7.50 -16.01 -4.33
CA ALA A 40 -7.28 -17.08 -3.37
C ALA A 40 -7.92 -16.79 -2.00
N GLY A 41 -7.90 -15.53 -1.54
CA GLY A 41 -8.54 -15.12 -0.30
C GLY A 41 -10.08 -15.15 -0.38
N ASN A 42 -10.66 -14.74 -1.52
CA ASN A 42 -12.11 -14.89 -1.75
C ASN A 42 -12.51 -16.37 -1.82
N ASP A 43 -11.70 -17.21 -2.47
CA ASP A 43 -11.91 -18.65 -2.53
C ASP A 43 -11.90 -19.30 -1.13
N ALA A 44 -10.95 -18.90 -0.28
CA ALA A 44 -10.84 -19.37 1.10
C ALA A 44 -12.08 -19.05 1.92
N GLN A 45 -12.64 -17.85 1.79
CA GLN A 45 -13.86 -17.48 2.52
C GLN A 45 -15.05 -18.40 2.17
N LEU A 46 -15.10 -18.92 0.94
CA LEU A 46 -16.18 -19.80 0.47
C LEU A 46 -15.93 -21.27 0.79
N HIS A 47 -14.68 -21.74 0.70
CA HIS A 47 -14.38 -23.17 0.64
C HIS A 47 -13.52 -23.70 1.78
N ALA A 48 -12.90 -22.83 2.58
CA ALA A 48 -12.12 -23.25 3.73
C ALA A 48 -13.00 -23.90 4.81
N THR A 49 -12.45 -24.94 5.44
CA THR A 49 -13.14 -25.71 6.49
C THR A 49 -12.71 -25.29 7.91
N THR A 50 -11.77 -24.36 8.04
CA THR A 50 -11.31 -23.84 9.33
C THR A 50 -11.45 -22.32 9.39
N GLU A 51 -11.80 -21.81 10.57
CA GLU A 51 -11.95 -20.37 10.80
C GLU A 51 -10.63 -19.62 10.58
N CYS A 52 -9.51 -20.21 10.99
CA CYS A 52 -8.18 -19.63 10.80
C CYS A 52 -7.91 -19.32 9.31
N VAL A 53 -8.16 -20.26 8.40
CA VAL A 53 -7.94 -20.05 6.96
C VAL A 53 -8.90 -19.01 6.39
N LYS A 54 -10.16 -18.97 6.84
CA LYS A 54 -11.11 -17.92 6.44
C LYS A 54 -10.65 -16.54 6.86
N GLN A 55 -10.16 -16.41 8.10
CA GLN A 55 -9.64 -15.17 8.64
C GLN A 55 -8.41 -14.69 7.85
N VAL A 56 -7.46 -15.59 7.54
CA VAL A 56 -6.32 -15.23 6.69
C VAL A 56 -6.80 -14.79 5.30
N GLY A 57 -7.75 -15.52 4.70
CA GLY A 57 -8.32 -15.16 3.40
C GLY A 57 -8.92 -13.75 3.36
N ASP A 58 -9.68 -13.34 4.38
CA ASP A 58 -10.22 -11.98 4.51
C ASP A 58 -9.11 -10.92 4.62
N LEU A 59 -8.09 -11.17 5.44
CA LEU A 59 -6.94 -10.28 5.58
C LEU A 59 -6.17 -10.11 4.26
N LEU A 60 -5.97 -11.19 3.51
CA LEU A 60 -5.32 -11.13 2.19
C LEU A 60 -6.13 -10.30 1.21
N VAL A 61 -7.45 -10.52 1.12
CA VAL A 61 -8.32 -9.71 0.23
C VAL A 61 -8.19 -8.24 0.55
N ARG A 62 -8.30 -7.87 1.83
CA ARG A 62 -8.21 -6.47 2.28
C ARG A 62 -6.87 -5.84 1.91
N ASP A 63 -5.77 -6.48 2.28
CA ASP A 63 -4.44 -5.89 2.18
C ASP A 63 -3.92 -5.91 0.74
N HIS A 64 -4.10 -7.01 0.01
CA HIS A 64 -3.69 -7.08 -1.40
C HIS A 64 -4.53 -6.19 -2.30
N SER A 65 -5.81 -5.94 -2.00
CA SER A 65 -6.60 -4.94 -2.74
C SER A 65 -6.01 -3.54 -2.62
N LYS A 66 -5.48 -3.19 -1.44
CA LYS A 66 -4.82 -1.91 -1.21
C LYS A 66 -3.47 -1.82 -1.91
N LEU A 67 -2.65 -2.87 -1.81
CA LEU A 67 -1.38 -2.96 -2.53
C LEU A 67 -1.58 -2.88 -4.06
N ASP A 68 -2.65 -3.50 -4.57
CA ASP A 68 -2.97 -3.49 -5.99
C ASP A 68 -3.36 -2.09 -6.50
N ALA A 69 -4.17 -1.38 -5.71
CA ALA A 69 -4.54 0.00 -6.01
C ALA A 69 -3.31 0.92 -6.10
N ASP A 70 -2.36 0.76 -5.17
CA ASP A 70 -1.11 1.52 -5.16
C ASP A 70 -0.23 1.19 -6.38
N VAL A 71 -0.09 -0.09 -6.74
CA VAL A 71 0.66 -0.51 -7.94
C VAL A 71 0.01 0.01 -9.22
N LYS A 72 -1.32 -0.05 -9.34
CA LYS A 72 -2.07 0.50 -10.48
C LYS A 72 -1.88 2.00 -10.64
N MET A 73 -1.96 2.74 -9.53
CA MET A 73 -1.75 4.19 -9.53
C MET A 73 -0.32 4.53 -9.98
N LEU A 74 0.67 3.83 -9.44
CA LEU A 74 2.07 4.04 -9.82
C LEU A 74 2.32 3.69 -11.28
N ALA A 75 1.77 2.57 -11.76
CA ALA A 75 1.87 2.18 -13.16
C ALA A 75 1.22 3.21 -14.09
N GLY A 76 0.07 3.78 -13.72
CA GLY A 76 -0.55 4.89 -14.48
C GLY A 76 0.34 6.12 -14.56
N LYS A 77 0.96 6.50 -13.42
CA LYS A 77 1.91 7.63 -13.37
C LYS A 77 3.14 7.39 -14.25
N LEU A 78 3.69 6.18 -14.20
CA LEU A 78 4.91 5.80 -14.91
C LEU A 78 4.65 5.28 -16.33
N LYS A 79 3.38 5.27 -16.78
CA LYS A 79 2.93 4.77 -18.09
C LYS A 79 3.34 3.32 -18.36
N VAL A 80 3.25 2.48 -17.34
CA VAL A 80 3.51 1.05 -17.41
C VAL A 80 2.22 0.28 -17.64
N THR A 81 2.22 -0.59 -18.64
CA THR A 81 1.11 -1.51 -18.90
C THR A 81 1.18 -2.67 -17.93
N LEU A 82 0.09 -2.90 -17.19
CA LEU A 82 -0.05 -4.03 -16.28
C LEU A 82 -0.84 -5.17 -16.96
N PRO A 83 -0.47 -6.44 -16.71
CA PRO A 83 -1.28 -7.59 -17.15
C PRO A 83 -2.69 -7.55 -16.54
N PRO A 84 -3.76 -7.95 -17.25
CA PRO A 84 -5.14 -7.77 -16.76
C PRO A 84 -5.59 -8.85 -15.76
N SER A 85 -4.76 -9.87 -15.50
CA SER A 85 -5.14 -11.07 -14.75
C SER A 85 -3.94 -11.67 -14.02
N PRO A 86 -4.17 -12.56 -13.03
CA PRO A 86 -3.15 -13.47 -12.57
C PRO A 86 -2.48 -14.21 -13.73
N SER A 87 -1.24 -14.63 -13.53
CA SER A 87 -0.53 -15.47 -14.50
C SER A 87 -1.19 -16.85 -14.65
N ALA A 88 -0.89 -17.53 -15.75
CA ALA A 88 -1.41 -18.88 -15.98
C ALA A 88 -1.01 -19.87 -14.87
N GLU A 89 0.20 -19.74 -14.33
CA GLU A 89 0.68 -20.58 -13.23
C GLU A 89 -0.11 -20.31 -11.95
N GLN A 90 -0.32 -19.05 -11.59
CA GLN A 90 -1.13 -18.69 -10.40
C GLN A 90 -2.58 -19.19 -10.51
N ASN A 91 -3.19 -19.07 -11.69
CA ASN A 91 -4.53 -19.60 -11.92
C ASN A 91 -4.57 -21.13 -11.79
N LYS A 92 -3.54 -21.82 -12.25
CA LYS A 92 -3.41 -23.27 -12.13
C LYS A 92 -3.20 -23.70 -10.68
N GLU A 93 -2.39 -22.98 -9.90
CA GLU A 93 -2.20 -23.20 -8.48
C GLU A 93 -3.52 -23.08 -7.72
N LEU A 94 -4.31 -22.03 -7.97
CA LEU A 94 -5.62 -21.86 -7.36
C LEU A 94 -6.60 -22.96 -7.78
N ALA A 95 -6.66 -23.32 -9.06
CA ALA A 95 -7.51 -24.40 -9.55
C ALA A 95 -7.17 -25.75 -8.88
N ALA A 96 -5.89 -26.02 -8.62
CA ALA A 96 -5.47 -27.23 -7.91
C ALA A 96 -5.90 -27.26 -6.44
N VAL A 97 -6.04 -26.10 -5.79
CA VAL A 97 -6.60 -25.96 -4.44
C VAL A 97 -8.12 -26.12 -4.48
N GLN A 98 -8.80 -25.45 -5.42
CA GLN A 98 -10.25 -25.51 -5.61
C GLN A 98 -10.76 -26.93 -5.87
N ALA A 99 -9.98 -27.76 -6.57
CA ALA A 99 -10.31 -29.18 -6.77
C ALA A 99 -10.49 -29.98 -5.46
N LYS A 100 -10.07 -29.42 -4.31
CA LYS A 100 -10.17 -30.02 -2.98
C LYS A 100 -11.24 -29.37 -2.11
N ALA A 101 -12.02 -28.42 -2.64
CA ALA A 101 -12.98 -27.59 -1.90
C ALA A 101 -13.88 -28.39 -0.94
N GLY A 102 -14.12 -27.84 0.25
CA GLY A 102 -14.97 -28.47 1.27
C GLY A 102 -14.33 -29.64 2.02
N SER A 103 -13.08 -30.00 1.74
CA SER A 103 -12.34 -31.06 2.44
C SER A 103 -11.21 -30.50 3.33
N PRO A 104 -10.68 -31.26 4.30
CA PRO A 104 -9.47 -30.88 5.03
C PRO A 104 -8.25 -30.67 4.12
N ALA A 105 -8.20 -31.38 2.98
CA ALA A 105 -7.13 -31.23 2.01
C ALA A 105 -7.17 -29.87 1.28
N TYR A 106 -8.30 -29.17 1.28
CA TYR A 106 -8.39 -27.78 0.83
C TYR A 106 -7.49 -26.89 1.67
N ASN A 107 -7.68 -26.87 3.00
CA ASN A 107 -6.94 -25.97 3.90
C ASN A 107 -5.43 -26.22 3.81
N ALA A 108 -5.00 -27.49 3.80
CA ALA A 108 -3.59 -27.84 3.69
C ALA A 108 -2.99 -27.40 2.35
N GLY A 109 -3.72 -27.61 1.24
CA GLY A 109 -3.31 -27.15 -0.08
C GLY A 109 -3.23 -25.62 -0.16
N TRP A 110 -4.25 -24.94 0.35
CA TRP A 110 -4.31 -23.48 0.38
C TRP A 110 -3.14 -22.89 1.18
N LEU A 111 -2.94 -23.32 2.43
CA LEU A 111 -1.85 -22.82 3.28
C LEU A 111 -0.47 -23.07 2.67
N SER A 112 -0.25 -24.24 2.06
CA SER A 112 1.02 -24.54 1.39
C SER A 112 1.25 -23.65 0.16
N THR A 113 0.22 -23.39 -0.64
CA THR A 113 0.31 -22.48 -1.79
C THR A 113 0.61 -21.06 -1.33
N GLN A 114 -0.03 -20.60 -0.27
CA GLN A 114 0.16 -19.23 0.24
C GLN A 114 1.56 -19.04 0.86
N ASP A 115 2.10 -20.01 1.62
CA ASP A 115 3.49 -19.94 2.10
C ASP A 115 4.48 -19.80 0.94
N ALA A 116 4.32 -20.62 -0.11
CA ALA A 116 5.20 -20.57 -1.28
C ALA A 116 5.07 -19.23 -2.05
N ALA A 117 3.85 -18.77 -2.28
CA ALA A 117 3.57 -17.52 -3.01
C ALA A 117 4.14 -16.29 -2.27
N HIS A 118 3.96 -16.22 -0.95
CA HIS A 118 4.47 -15.10 -0.15
C HIS A 118 6.00 -15.09 -0.08
N ARG A 119 6.67 -16.25 -0.01
CA ARG A 119 8.14 -16.33 -0.11
C ARG A 119 8.64 -15.82 -1.45
N LYS A 120 8.01 -16.23 -2.55
CA LYS A 120 8.36 -15.78 -3.91
C LYS A 120 8.17 -14.26 -4.03
N THR A 121 7.08 -13.74 -3.48
CA THR A 121 6.78 -12.30 -3.49
C THR A 121 7.78 -11.50 -2.66
N LEU A 122 8.19 -11.99 -1.49
CA LEU A 122 9.24 -11.33 -0.70
C LEU A 122 10.58 -11.31 -1.42
N ALA A 123 10.96 -12.40 -2.10
CA ALA A 123 12.19 -12.42 -2.90
C ALA A 123 12.15 -11.39 -4.04
N LEU A 124 10.99 -11.25 -4.70
CA LEU A 124 10.74 -10.24 -5.73
C LEU A 124 10.82 -8.81 -5.18
N ILE A 125 10.21 -8.55 -4.02
CA ILE A 125 10.30 -7.27 -3.33
C ILE A 125 11.75 -6.96 -2.94
N ASP A 126 12.47 -7.93 -2.37
CA ASP A 126 13.86 -7.73 -1.95
C ASP A 126 14.79 -7.47 -3.14
N GLN A 127 14.54 -8.12 -4.28
CA GLN A 127 15.26 -7.84 -5.51
C GLN A 127 15.02 -6.41 -6.00
N GLU A 128 13.78 -5.94 -5.99
CA GLU A 128 13.46 -4.56 -6.37
C GLU A 128 14.07 -3.53 -5.42
N ILE A 129 14.01 -3.78 -4.11
CA ILE A 129 14.62 -2.91 -3.11
C ILE A 129 16.14 -2.77 -3.32
N LYS A 130 16.78 -3.85 -3.77
CA LYS A 130 18.24 -3.93 -3.95
C LYS A 130 18.71 -3.37 -5.28
N ALA A 131 17.96 -3.62 -6.36
CA ALA A 131 18.42 -3.42 -7.74
C ALA A 131 17.48 -2.55 -8.60
N GLY A 132 16.34 -2.12 -8.06
CA GLY A 132 15.44 -1.17 -8.71
C GLY A 132 16.12 0.19 -8.91
N SER A 133 15.73 0.87 -9.99
CA SER A 133 16.29 2.17 -10.37
C SER A 133 15.32 3.31 -10.09
N ASN A 134 14.03 3.09 -10.34
CA ASN A 134 13.04 4.12 -10.11
C ASN A 134 12.73 4.27 -8.62
N ALA A 135 13.02 5.44 -8.04
CA ALA A 135 12.86 5.68 -6.61
C ALA A 135 11.42 5.48 -6.09
N GLU A 136 10.39 5.73 -6.91
CA GLU A 136 9.00 5.52 -6.50
C GLU A 136 8.63 4.02 -6.50
N VAL A 137 9.16 3.24 -7.44
CA VAL A 137 8.96 1.78 -7.48
C VAL A 137 9.67 1.10 -6.32
N VAL A 138 10.93 1.48 -6.06
CA VAL A 138 11.69 1.02 -4.89
C VAL A 138 10.97 1.40 -3.58
N ALA A 139 10.43 2.61 -3.48
CA ALA A 139 9.66 3.03 -2.31
C ALA A 139 8.38 2.21 -2.12
N ALA A 140 7.65 1.92 -3.20
CA ALA A 140 6.49 1.04 -3.16
C ALA A 140 6.86 -0.38 -2.70
N ALA A 141 7.96 -0.94 -3.21
CA ALA A 141 8.47 -2.24 -2.77
C ALA A 141 8.81 -2.26 -1.26
N ARG A 142 9.51 -1.23 -0.76
CA ARG A 142 9.81 -1.08 0.67
C ARG A 142 8.55 -1.02 1.54
N SER A 143 7.53 -0.30 1.06
CA SER A 143 6.24 -0.14 1.72
C SER A 143 5.47 -1.47 1.81
N ALA A 144 5.46 -2.25 0.72
CA ALA A 144 4.75 -3.52 0.64
C ALA A 144 5.39 -4.63 1.49
N ARG A 145 6.72 -4.66 1.60
CA ARG A 145 7.48 -5.72 2.26
C ARG A 145 6.95 -6.16 3.64
N PRO A 146 6.74 -5.26 4.63
CA PRO A 146 6.27 -5.67 5.96
C PRO A 146 4.89 -6.31 5.94
N VAL A 147 4.01 -5.93 5.01
CA VAL A 147 2.67 -6.51 4.86
C VAL A 147 2.77 -7.95 4.37
N VAL A 148 3.54 -8.19 3.30
CA VAL A 148 3.75 -9.55 2.75
C VAL A 148 4.48 -10.46 3.75
N ALA A 149 5.41 -9.91 4.54
CA ALA A 149 6.09 -10.67 5.59
C ALA A 149 5.14 -11.08 6.73
N MET A 150 4.25 -10.18 7.14
CA MET A 150 3.19 -10.47 8.11
C MET A 150 2.28 -11.61 7.61
N HIS A 151 1.85 -11.56 6.34
CA HIS A 151 1.02 -12.61 5.76
C HIS A 151 1.75 -13.95 5.68
N LEU A 152 3.04 -13.96 5.31
CA LEU A 152 3.85 -15.18 5.36
C LEU A 152 3.86 -15.79 6.76
N ASP A 153 4.04 -14.98 7.81
CA ASP A 153 4.04 -15.47 9.18
C ASP A 153 2.70 -16.10 9.58
N MET A 154 1.57 -15.66 9.00
CA MET A 154 0.25 -16.26 9.24
C MET A 154 0.10 -17.65 8.63
N VAL A 155 0.85 -17.99 7.57
CA VAL A 155 0.72 -19.26 6.84
C VAL A 155 1.98 -20.13 6.86
N ARG A 156 2.99 -19.70 7.63
CA ARG A 156 4.34 -20.23 7.56
C ARG A 156 4.40 -21.74 7.74
N GLY A 157 5.09 -22.40 6.81
CA GLY A 157 5.25 -23.86 6.81
C GLY A 157 3.97 -24.61 6.44
N GLY A 158 3.04 -23.96 5.72
CA GLY A 158 1.75 -24.55 5.35
C GLY A 158 0.82 -24.77 6.55
N THR A 159 1.05 -24.02 7.63
CA THR A 159 0.26 -24.07 8.87
C THR A 159 -0.33 -22.70 9.15
N CYS A 160 -1.57 -22.66 9.62
CA CYS A 160 -2.24 -21.41 9.95
C CYS A 160 -1.88 -20.96 11.37
N HIS A 161 -1.42 -19.72 11.51
CA HIS A 161 -1.01 -19.09 12.77
C HIS A 161 -1.86 -17.88 13.14
N ALA A 162 -2.94 -17.61 12.39
CA ALA A 162 -3.87 -16.54 12.74
C ALA A 162 -4.63 -16.89 14.04
N GLY A 163 -4.63 -15.96 15.00
CA GLY A 163 -5.33 -16.11 16.29
C GLY A 163 -4.49 -16.62 17.47
N SER A 164 -3.19 -16.87 17.30
CA SER A 164 -2.28 -17.18 18.43
C SER A 164 -1.73 -15.89 19.05
N ASP A 165 -2.53 -15.16 19.84
CA ASP A 165 -2.11 -14.00 20.67
C ASP A 165 -1.08 -13.03 20.05
N THR A 166 -1.10 -12.84 18.73
CA THR A 166 -0.34 -11.80 18.05
C THR A 166 -1.12 -10.50 18.14
N GLY A 167 -1.17 -9.97 19.37
CA GLY A 167 -1.67 -8.65 19.65
C GLY A 167 -1.09 -7.63 18.67
N MET A 168 -1.98 -6.83 18.08
CA MET A 168 -1.65 -5.53 17.49
C MET A 168 -0.42 -5.49 16.56
N ILE A 169 -0.27 -6.44 15.64
CA ILE A 169 0.55 -6.18 14.45
C ILE A 169 -0.22 -5.19 13.57
N HIS A 170 0.14 -3.91 13.71
CA HIS A 170 -0.33 -2.82 12.87
C HIS A 170 -0.09 -3.25 11.41
N ALA A 171 -1.16 -3.46 10.64
CA ALA A 171 -1.05 -3.61 9.20
C ALA A 171 -0.19 -2.43 8.73
N GLY A 172 1.02 -2.73 8.26
CA GLY A 172 2.01 -1.69 7.97
C GLY A 172 1.37 -0.62 7.08
N SER A 173 1.93 0.59 7.10
CA SER A 173 1.54 1.69 6.20
C SER A 173 1.74 1.37 4.71
N GLY A 174 1.91 0.10 4.34
CA GLY A 174 2.21 -0.43 3.02
C GLY A 174 1.33 0.14 1.92
N GLY A 175 0.07 0.44 2.27
CA GLY A 175 -0.90 1.05 1.37
C GLY A 175 -1.11 2.58 1.52
N GLN A 176 -0.32 3.27 2.34
CA GLN A 176 -0.53 4.70 2.66
C GLN A 176 0.15 5.66 1.68
N LEU A 177 0.76 5.14 0.60
CA LEU A 177 1.28 6.01 -0.47
C LEU A 177 0.17 6.87 -1.09
N ALA A 178 -1.09 6.38 -1.08
CA ALA A 178 -2.27 7.17 -1.44
C ALA A 178 -2.60 8.30 -0.43
N ALA A 179 -2.44 8.08 0.88
CA ALA A 179 -2.90 9.04 1.91
C ALA A 179 -1.89 10.18 2.18
N ALA A 180 -0.60 9.92 2.00
CA ALA A 180 0.45 10.89 2.31
C ALA A 180 0.54 12.04 1.29
N ARG A 181 0.00 11.89 0.07
CA ARG A 181 0.10 12.91 -1.00
C ARG A 181 -1.09 13.89 -1.04
N ASP A 182 -2.30 13.45 -0.72
CA ASP A 182 -3.46 14.36 -0.61
C ASP A 182 -3.25 15.45 0.47
N SER A 183 -2.49 15.11 1.51
CA SER A 183 -2.13 16.05 2.60
C SER A 183 -0.96 16.98 2.25
N ALA A 184 -0.14 16.63 1.24
CA ALA A 184 1.01 17.43 0.82
C ALA A 184 0.64 18.43 -0.30
N ASP A 185 -0.30 18.07 -1.19
CA ASP A 185 -0.76 18.96 -2.27
C ASP A 185 -1.72 20.06 -1.79
N THR A 186 -2.38 19.89 -0.64
CA THR A 186 -3.24 20.94 -0.03
C THR A 186 -2.46 21.97 0.80
N ALA A 187 -1.20 21.71 1.14
CA ALA A 187 -0.37 22.62 1.94
C ALA A 187 0.45 23.62 1.08
N GLY A 188 0.38 23.54 -0.24
CA GLY A 188 1.28 24.24 -1.17
C GLY A 188 0.73 25.48 -1.90
N VAL A 189 -0.49 25.97 -1.60
CA VAL A 189 -1.06 27.14 -2.31
C VAL A 189 -1.78 28.10 -1.35
N VAL A 190 -1.03 28.84 -0.51
CA VAL A 190 -1.51 30.08 0.11
C VAL A 190 -0.39 31.12 0.13
N GLY A 191 -0.57 32.18 -0.66
CA GLY A 191 -0.17 33.53 -0.25
C GLY A 191 1.06 34.16 -0.91
N MET A 192 0.99 34.49 -2.21
CA MET A 192 1.69 35.68 -2.73
C MET A 192 0.66 36.64 -3.34
N ALA A 193 0.16 37.58 -2.53
CA ALA A 193 -0.36 38.89 -2.96
C ALA A 193 -0.77 39.71 -1.73
N GLY A 194 -0.27 40.94 -1.59
CA GLY A 194 -0.89 41.94 -0.71
C GLY A 194 0.10 42.79 0.06
N GLY A 195 0.56 43.88 -0.55
CA GLY A 195 1.37 44.91 0.09
C GLY A 195 0.68 45.67 1.22
N ALA A 196 1.51 46.42 1.94
CA ALA A 196 1.20 47.25 3.09
C ALA A 196 0.06 48.27 2.88
N LEU A 197 -0.75 48.50 3.92
CA LEU A 197 -1.00 49.85 4.44
C LEU A 197 -1.61 49.80 5.85
N LEU A 198 -0.91 50.43 6.80
CA LEU A 198 -1.35 50.74 8.15
C LEU A 198 -2.28 51.96 8.12
N THR A 199 -3.46 51.87 8.74
CA THR A 199 -4.06 53.01 9.45
C THR A 199 -4.91 52.53 10.64
N ALA A 200 -4.87 53.32 11.69
CA ALA A 200 -5.44 53.08 13.01
C ALA A 200 -6.88 53.62 13.14
N GLY A 201 -7.58 53.12 14.17
CA GLY A 201 -8.64 53.86 14.89
C GLY A 201 -10.06 53.34 14.71
N GLY A 202 -10.74 53.05 15.83
CA GLY A 202 -12.20 52.81 15.82
C GLY A 202 -12.74 52.08 17.04
N VAL A 203 -13.08 52.84 18.08
CA VAL A 203 -13.58 52.41 19.39
C VAL A 203 -15.03 51.90 19.35
N ALA A 204 -15.29 50.86 20.15
CA ALA A 204 -16.54 50.46 20.84
C ALA A 204 -17.84 50.25 20.05
N TRP A 205 -18.41 49.04 20.21
CA TRP A 205 -19.76 48.95 20.78
C TRP A 205 -19.98 47.63 21.53
N LEU A 206 -20.58 47.78 22.71
CA LEU A 206 -20.79 46.80 23.75
C LEU A 206 -22.06 45.96 23.52
N LEU A 207 -22.02 44.72 23.99
CA LEU A 207 -23.08 44.01 24.72
C LEU A 207 -24.51 44.02 24.14
N ARG A 208 -24.97 42.85 23.69
CA ARG A 208 -26.32 42.39 24.08
C ARG A 208 -26.34 40.92 24.50
N ILE A 209 -26.48 40.80 25.81
CA ILE A 209 -26.65 39.60 26.62
C ILE A 209 -27.93 38.83 26.22
N ARG A 210 -27.75 37.54 25.95
CA ARG A 210 -28.41 36.38 26.59
C ARG A 210 -29.86 36.56 27.08
N ARG A 211 -30.76 35.65 26.62
CA ARG A 211 -31.98 35.04 27.25
C ARG A 211 -32.94 34.69 26.09
N ARG A 212 -33.71 33.61 26.05
CA ARG A 212 -33.98 32.49 26.97
C ARG A 212 -34.62 31.36 26.14
N THR A 213 -34.32 30.15 26.58
CA THR A 213 -35.05 28.89 26.43
C THR A 213 -36.59 28.96 26.49
N ALA A 214 -37.21 28.05 25.72
CA ALA A 214 -38.43 27.26 25.99
C ALA A 214 -39.84 27.85 25.72
N GLY A 215 -40.53 27.26 24.72
CA GLY A 215 -41.67 26.35 24.95
C GLY A 215 -43.13 26.87 24.85
N LYS A 216 -43.95 26.08 24.13
CA LYS A 216 -45.44 26.04 24.00
C LYS A 216 -46.05 27.00 22.97
N SER A 217 -46.92 26.60 22.05
CA SER A 217 -47.84 25.44 21.94
C SER A 217 -47.97 24.96 20.51
#